data_AF-A0A3E4YL95-F1
#
_entry.id   AF-A0A3E4YL95-F1
#
_cell.length_a   1.000
_cell.length_b   1.000
_cell.length_c   1.000
_cell.angle_alpha   90.00
_cell.angle_beta   90.00
_cell.angle_gamma   90.00
#
_symmetry.space_group_name_H-M   'P 1'
#
loop_
_entity.id
_entity.type
_entity.pdbx_description
1 polymer ?
#
loop_
_entity_poly.entity_id
_entity_poly.type
_entity_poly.pdbx_seq_one_letter_code
_entity_poly.pdbx_strand_id
1 'polypeptide(L)'
;MLNILKAKAKKTKKENGFVIGAKGTGMVRTYLKPIISVTGEELLNSLLIRGEYAGYDTHFSNSEIYVALQKCKKLVDVPFCDNDIQCAYVSPLSARQGYCSDATMKLIMDNKYNHALHEFEDCIDDYGKGKERYLTKNEFILYNCILTCFITRLEEQTEI
;
A
#
# COMPACT_ATOMS: atom_id res chain seq x y z
N MET A 1 20.30 -59.55 -23.13
CA MET A 1 21.16 -58.42 -23.57
C MET A 1 20.26 -57.28 -24.05
N LEU A 2 20.24 -56.14 -23.35
CA LEU A 2 20.61 -54.81 -23.88
C LEU A 2 20.51 -53.80 -22.72
N ASN A 3 21.65 -53.18 -22.39
CA ASN A 3 21.77 -52.04 -21.48
C ASN A 3 21.34 -50.74 -22.19
N ILE A 4 21.40 -49.61 -21.43
CA ILE A 4 21.56 -48.18 -21.87
C ILE A 4 20.22 -47.40 -21.81
N LEU A 5 20.02 -46.23 -21.18
CA LEU A 5 20.86 -45.26 -20.44
C LEU A 5 19.96 -44.38 -19.53
N LYS A 6 20.58 -43.81 -18.49
CA LYS A 6 20.05 -42.81 -17.55
C LYS A 6 19.42 -41.58 -18.23
N ALA A 7 18.24 -41.14 -17.75
CA ALA A 7 17.79 -39.75 -17.90
C ALA A 7 17.74 -39.08 -16.53
N LYS A 8 18.60 -38.07 -16.35
CA LYS A 8 18.72 -37.22 -15.17
C LYS A 8 17.39 -36.56 -14.82
N ALA A 9 16.99 -36.65 -13.55
CA ALA A 9 15.99 -35.75 -12.97
C ALA A 9 16.49 -34.30 -13.08
N LYS A 10 15.90 -33.54 -14.01
CA LYS A 10 16.11 -32.09 -14.10
C LYS A 10 15.03 -31.45 -13.23
N LYS A 11 15.40 -31.02 -12.02
CA LYS A 11 14.57 -30.11 -11.21
C LYS A 11 14.47 -28.78 -11.95
N THR A 12 13.45 -28.60 -12.77
CA THR A 12 12.96 -27.27 -13.13
C THR A 12 12.04 -26.81 -12.01
N LYS A 13 12.39 -25.68 -11.37
CA LYS A 13 11.54 -24.94 -10.45
C LYS A 13 10.17 -24.74 -11.11
N LYS A 14 9.16 -25.48 -10.67
CA LYS A 14 7.77 -25.14 -10.93
C LYS A 14 7.42 -24.00 -9.99
N GLU A 15 7.14 -22.85 -10.56
CA GLU A 15 6.50 -21.74 -9.87
C GLU A 15 5.25 -22.24 -9.16
N ASN A 16 5.08 -21.82 -7.91
CA ASN A 16 4.00 -22.23 -7.03
C ASN A 16 2.67 -21.64 -7.52
N GLY A 17 2.09 -22.23 -8.56
CA GLY A 17 0.66 -22.16 -8.84
C GLY A 17 0.00 -23.38 -8.21
N PHE A 18 -0.65 -23.21 -7.06
CA PHE A 18 -1.50 -24.26 -6.51
C PHE A 18 -2.77 -24.38 -7.34
N VAL A 19 -2.94 -25.51 -8.02
CA VAL A 19 -4.19 -25.90 -8.69
C VAL A 19 -4.89 -26.91 -7.80
N ILE A 20 -5.92 -26.46 -7.07
CA ILE A 20 -6.88 -27.37 -6.43
C ILE A 20 -8.06 -27.50 -7.38
N GLY A 21 -8.07 -28.56 -8.17
CA GLY A 21 -9.20 -28.89 -9.04
C GLY A 21 -10.23 -29.72 -8.29
N ALA A 22 -11.38 -29.15 -7.97
CA ALA A 22 -12.59 -29.93 -7.71
C ALA A 22 -13.33 -30.13 -9.05
N LYS A 23 -13.54 -31.39 -9.43
CA LYS A 23 -14.40 -31.74 -10.57
C LYS A 23 -15.84 -31.31 -10.26
N GLY A 24 -16.36 -30.36 -11.02
CA GLY A 24 -17.78 -30.00 -11.02
C GLY A 24 -18.01 -28.52 -10.92
N THR A 25 -18.35 -27.90 -12.05
CA THR A 25 -19.07 -26.61 -12.17
C THR A 25 -18.65 -25.52 -11.18
N GLY A 26 -17.55 -24.82 -11.47
CA GLY A 26 -17.18 -23.62 -10.71
C GLY A 26 -16.21 -22.77 -11.50
N MET A 27 -16.55 -21.49 -11.68
CA MET A 27 -15.67 -20.49 -12.29
C MET A 27 -14.26 -20.60 -11.68
N VAL A 28 -13.27 -20.83 -12.54
CA VAL A 28 -11.86 -20.74 -12.18
C VAL A 28 -11.56 -19.26 -11.97
N ARG A 29 -11.56 -18.79 -10.73
CA ARG A 29 -10.92 -17.50 -10.39
C ARG A 29 -9.41 -17.71 -10.44
N THR A 30 -8.83 -17.42 -11.59
CA THR A 30 -7.39 -17.27 -11.73
C THR A 30 -6.99 -16.02 -10.95
N TYR A 31 -6.50 -16.18 -9.72
CA TYR A 31 -5.90 -15.09 -8.95
C TYR A 31 -4.51 -14.82 -9.54
N LEU A 32 -4.48 -14.10 -10.65
CA LEU A 32 -3.27 -13.49 -11.16
C LEU A 32 -2.81 -12.46 -10.13
N LYS A 33 -1.59 -12.61 -9.62
CA LYS A 33 -0.99 -11.62 -8.72
C LYS A 33 -1.05 -10.26 -9.41
N PRO A 34 -1.56 -9.20 -8.76
CA PRO A 34 -1.46 -7.87 -9.33
C PRO A 34 0.01 -7.53 -9.53
N ILE A 35 0.32 -6.91 -10.67
CA ILE A 35 1.70 -6.56 -11.09
C ILE A 35 2.38 -5.68 -10.03
N ILE A 36 1.58 -4.94 -9.24
CA ILE A 36 1.99 -4.19 -8.06
C ILE A 36 1.12 -4.67 -6.89
N SER A 37 1.75 -5.25 -5.89
CA SER A 37 1.08 -5.83 -4.72
C SER A 37 1.62 -5.17 -3.45
N VAL A 38 1.18 -3.93 -3.20
CA VAL A 38 1.46 -3.23 -1.94
C VAL A 38 0.30 -3.49 -0.97
N THR A 39 0.64 -3.92 0.22
CA THR A 39 -0.29 -4.12 1.34
C THR A 39 -0.41 -2.84 2.18
N GLY A 40 -1.53 -2.70 2.89
CA GLY A 40 -1.67 -1.61 3.87
C GLY A 40 -0.61 -1.68 4.97
N GLU A 41 -0.19 -2.89 5.38
CA GLU A 41 0.90 -3.08 6.34
C GLU A 41 2.25 -2.54 5.81
N GLU A 42 2.63 -2.85 4.57
CA GLU A 42 3.87 -2.30 3.99
C GLU A 42 3.84 -0.77 3.93
N LEU A 43 2.68 -0.20 3.59
CA LEU A 43 2.50 1.24 3.52
C LEU A 43 2.61 1.89 4.91
N LEU A 44 1.92 1.34 5.91
CA LEU A 44 2.01 1.81 7.30
C LEU A 44 3.42 1.68 7.88
N ASN A 45 4.08 0.54 7.70
CA ASN A 45 5.43 0.33 8.20
C ASN A 45 6.44 1.31 7.59
N SER A 46 6.19 1.80 6.37
CA SER A 46 7.03 2.84 5.76
C SER A 46 6.93 4.19 6.48
N LEU A 47 5.81 4.47 7.14
CA LEU A 47 5.53 5.70 7.88
C LEU A 47 6.10 5.71 9.31
N LEU A 48 6.53 4.56 9.84
CA LEU A 48 7.15 4.50 11.17
C LEU A 48 8.32 5.48 11.31
N ILE A 49 8.29 6.24 12.40
CA ILE A 49 9.34 7.19 12.80
C ILE A 49 9.88 6.70 14.13
N ARG A 50 11.19 6.40 14.17
CA ARG A 50 11.86 5.81 15.36
C ARG A 50 11.18 4.52 15.87
N GLY A 51 10.51 3.78 15.00
CA GLY A 51 9.80 2.54 15.34
C GLY A 51 8.39 2.74 15.87
N GLU A 52 7.86 3.97 15.85
CA GLU A 52 6.55 4.32 16.39
C GLU A 52 5.65 4.91 15.29
N TYR A 53 4.34 4.69 15.46
CA TYR A 53 3.28 5.38 14.71
C TYR A 53 2.97 6.72 15.36
N ALA A 54 2.40 7.65 14.60
CA ALA A 54 1.91 8.89 15.15
C ALA A 54 0.69 8.65 16.05
N GLY A 55 0.77 9.15 17.27
CA GLY A 55 -0.33 9.28 18.21
C GLY A 55 -0.47 10.71 18.72
N TYR A 56 -1.52 10.98 19.48
CA TYR A 56 -1.80 12.33 20.01
C TYR A 56 -0.69 12.89 20.90
N ASP A 57 0.04 12.03 21.61
CA ASP A 57 1.14 12.43 22.51
C ASP A 57 2.53 12.36 21.84
N THR A 58 2.63 11.76 20.65
CA THR A 58 3.91 11.69 19.93
C THR A 58 4.19 13.03 19.24
N HIS A 59 5.43 13.49 19.31
CA HIS A 59 5.88 14.68 18.58
C HIS A 59 7.14 14.33 17.77
N PHE A 60 6.93 14.18 16.47
CA PHE A 60 7.98 14.09 15.47
C PHE A 60 8.26 15.46 14.88
N SER A 61 9.53 15.69 14.52
CA SER A 61 9.91 16.87 13.77
C SER A 61 9.37 16.83 12.34
N ASN A 62 9.17 18.00 11.73
CA ASN A 62 8.73 18.11 10.33
C ASN A 62 9.67 17.34 9.38
N SER A 63 10.98 17.33 9.64
CA SER A 63 11.96 16.59 8.86
C SER A 63 11.80 15.06 9.00
N GLU A 64 11.51 14.55 10.19
CA GLU A 64 11.22 13.13 10.39
C GLU A 64 9.95 12.71 9.65
N ILE A 65 8.89 13.53 9.74
CA ILE A 65 7.63 13.33 9.01
C ILE A 65 7.88 13.33 7.50
N TYR A 66 8.62 14.32 6.99
CA TYR A 66 8.95 14.41 5.57
C TYR A 66 9.66 13.14 5.06
N VAL A 67 10.67 12.66 5.78
CA VAL A 67 11.39 11.43 5.42
C VAL A 67 10.46 10.21 5.45
N ALA A 68 9.54 10.12 6.42
CA ALA A 68 8.53 9.07 6.49
C ALA A 68 7.60 9.08 5.27
N LEU A 69 7.07 10.25 4.92
CA LEU A 69 6.19 10.44 3.76
C LEU A 69 6.90 10.09 2.45
N GLN A 70 8.17 10.45 2.29
CA GLN A 70 8.96 10.10 1.10
C GLN A 70 9.17 8.59 0.94
N LYS A 71 9.40 7.85 2.05
CA LYS A 71 9.44 6.38 2.02
C LYS A 71 8.10 5.80 1.56
N CYS A 72 7.01 6.32 2.09
CA CYS A 72 5.65 5.92 1.75
C CYS A 72 5.30 6.23 0.29
N LYS A 73 5.65 7.42 -0.19
CA LYS A 73 5.44 7.86 -1.58
C LYS A 73 6.07 6.89 -2.57
N LYS A 74 7.30 6.40 -2.32
CA LYS A 74 7.96 5.43 -3.21
C LYS A 74 7.20 4.11 -3.40
N LEU A 75 6.37 3.72 -2.44
CA LEU A 75 5.55 2.50 -2.55
C LEU A 75 4.29 2.73 -3.42
N VAL A 76 3.79 3.95 -3.49
CA VAL A 76 2.59 4.31 -4.26
C VAL A 76 2.89 5.05 -5.56
N ASP A 77 4.12 5.53 -5.74
CA ASP A 77 4.61 6.22 -6.94
C ASP A 77 5.04 5.22 -8.02
N VAL A 78 4.11 4.33 -8.36
CA VAL A 78 4.31 3.40 -9.46
C VAL A 78 3.51 3.91 -10.65
N PRO A 79 4.12 4.08 -11.84
CA PRO A 79 3.37 4.47 -13.02
C PRO A 79 2.34 3.39 -13.35
N PHE A 80 1.06 3.76 -13.28
CA PHE A 80 -0.04 2.88 -13.67
C PHE A 80 -0.50 3.28 -15.07
N CYS A 81 -0.43 2.38 -16.07
CA CYS A 81 -1.42 2.44 -17.16
C CYS A 81 -2.73 1.83 -16.67
N ASP A 82 -3.86 2.28 -17.23
CA ASP A 82 -5.17 1.66 -16.98
C ASP A 82 -5.19 0.15 -17.26
N ASN A 83 -4.24 -0.35 -18.07
CA ASN A 83 -4.05 -1.75 -18.41
C ASN A 83 -3.07 -2.51 -17.49
N ASP A 84 -2.23 -1.82 -16.71
CA ASP A 84 -1.17 -2.44 -15.89
C ASP A 84 -1.67 -2.96 -14.56
N ILE A 85 -2.88 -2.57 -14.18
CA ILE A 85 -3.52 -3.12 -13.00
C ILE A 85 -4.54 -4.16 -13.43
N GLN A 86 -4.19 -5.42 -13.16
CA GLN A 86 -5.21 -6.35 -12.69
C GLN A 86 -5.71 -5.99 -11.28
N CYS A 87 -5.77 -4.70 -10.94
CA CYS A 87 -6.67 -4.18 -9.91
C CYS A 87 -8.06 -4.08 -10.54
N ALA A 88 -8.58 -5.25 -10.93
CA ALA A 88 -9.99 -5.42 -11.20
C ALA A 88 -10.83 -5.26 -9.91
N TYR A 89 -10.17 -5.10 -8.75
CA TYR A 89 -10.81 -4.85 -7.47
C TYR A 89 -10.87 -3.35 -7.18
N VAL A 90 -11.77 -2.67 -7.88
CA VAL A 90 -12.25 -1.35 -7.49
C VAL A 90 -13.26 -1.54 -6.37
N SER A 91 -12.84 -1.34 -5.12
CA SER A 91 -13.76 -1.23 -3.99
C SER A 91 -14.03 0.25 -3.71
N PRO A 92 -15.26 0.63 -3.38
CA PRO A 92 -15.51 1.92 -2.75
C PRO A 92 -14.61 2.08 -1.51
N LEU A 93 -14.17 3.31 -1.27
CA LEU A 93 -13.54 3.68 -0.02
C LEU A 93 -14.54 3.51 1.12
N SER A 94 -14.05 3.11 2.29
CA SER A 94 -14.87 3.03 3.50
C SER A 94 -15.29 4.42 3.98
N ALA A 95 -16.34 4.50 4.79
CA ALA A 95 -16.71 5.75 5.45
C ALA A 95 -15.59 6.28 6.38
N ARG A 96 -14.79 5.39 6.97
CA ARG A 96 -13.62 5.77 7.76
C ARG A 96 -12.61 6.47 6.89
N GLN A 97 -12.29 5.87 5.75
CA GLN A 97 -11.35 6.41 4.77
C GLN A 97 -11.75 7.80 4.29
N GLY A 98 -13.04 8.03 4.03
CA GLY A 98 -13.54 9.38 3.71
C GLY A 98 -13.36 10.37 4.85
N TYR A 99 -13.66 9.97 6.10
CA TYR A 99 -13.52 10.85 7.26
C TYR A 99 -12.06 11.23 7.56
N CYS A 100 -11.17 10.24 7.63
CA CYS A 100 -9.75 10.49 7.91
C CYS A 100 -9.08 11.26 6.78
N SER A 101 -9.42 11.01 5.50
CA SER A 101 -8.83 11.78 4.41
C SER A 101 -9.17 13.26 4.52
N ASP A 102 -10.42 13.59 4.85
CA ASP A 102 -10.85 14.96 5.06
C ASP A 102 -10.15 15.60 6.27
N ALA A 103 -10.06 14.86 7.38
CA ALA A 103 -9.37 15.31 8.59
C ALA A 103 -7.87 15.55 8.33
N THR A 104 -7.18 14.60 7.70
CA THR A 104 -5.79 14.69 7.27
C THR A 104 -5.57 15.94 6.43
N MET A 105 -6.36 16.15 5.37
CA MET A 105 -6.21 17.30 4.48
C MET A 105 -6.38 18.62 5.22
N LYS A 106 -7.38 18.73 6.10
CA LYS A 106 -7.57 19.93 6.93
C LYS A 106 -6.37 20.19 7.84
N LEU A 107 -5.85 19.15 8.48
CA LEU A 107 -4.70 19.26 9.39
C LEU A 107 -3.41 19.63 8.65
N ILE A 108 -3.21 19.12 7.44
CA ILE A 108 -2.11 19.54 6.55
C ILE A 108 -2.22 21.04 6.27
N MET A 109 -3.42 21.53 5.91
CA MET A 109 -3.63 22.94 5.61
C MET A 109 -3.41 23.84 6.83
N ASP A 110 -3.77 23.37 8.02
CA ASP A 110 -3.55 24.06 9.30
C ASP A 110 -2.10 23.92 9.83
N ASN A 111 -1.18 23.30 9.07
CA ASN A 111 0.21 23.00 9.47
C ASN A 111 0.32 22.14 10.74
N LYS A 112 -0.70 21.33 11.04
CA LYS A 112 -0.75 20.42 12.20
C LYS A 112 -0.25 19.03 11.82
N TYR A 113 1.02 18.93 11.43
CA TYR A 113 1.54 17.74 10.74
C TYR A 113 1.57 16.45 11.54
N ASN A 114 1.84 16.48 12.85
CA ASN A 114 1.78 15.26 13.67
C ASN A 114 0.36 14.67 13.69
N HIS A 115 -0.66 15.51 13.84
CA HIS A 115 -2.06 15.08 13.77
C HIS A 115 -2.44 14.64 12.35
N ALA A 116 -1.97 15.35 11.32
CA ALA A 116 -2.20 14.93 9.94
C ALA A 116 -1.63 13.54 9.65
N LEU A 117 -0.43 13.24 10.15
CA LEU A 117 0.21 11.93 10.01
C LEU A 117 -0.60 10.86 10.73
N HIS A 118 -1.04 11.11 11.96
CA HIS A 118 -1.91 10.19 12.71
C HIS A 118 -3.20 9.86 11.96
N GLU A 119 -3.94 10.88 11.49
CA GLU A 119 -5.17 10.67 10.73
C GLU A 119 -4.88 9.93 9.41
N PHE A 120 -3.73 10.18 8.78
CA PHE A 120 -3.35 9.49 7.55
C PHE A 120 -3.06 8.00 7.78
N GLU A 121 -2.34 7.67 8.86
CA GLU A 121 -2.10 6.29 9.29
C GLU A 121 -3.43 5.57 9.59
N ASP A 122 -4.34 6.21 10.30
CA ASP A 122 -5.69 5.69 10.55
C ASP A 122 -6.49 5.46 9.26
N CYS A 123 -6.20 6.26 8.23
CA CYS A 123 -6.78 6.11 6.90
C CYS A 123 -6.30 4.90 6.14
N ILE A 124 -5.04 4.52 6.35
CA ILE A 124 -4.47 3.30 5.80
C ILE A 124 -4.90 2.09 6.63
N ASP A 125 -5.00 2.24 7.95
CA ASP A 125 -5.39 1.17 8.86
C ASP A 125 -6.86 0.75 8.70
N ASP A 126 -7.77 1.70 8.41
CA ASP A 126 -9.19 1.43 8.09
C ASP A 126 -9.87 0.51 9.12
N TYR A 127 -9.87 0.92 10.40
CA TYR A 127 -10.35 0.12 11.53
C TYR A 127 -9.66 -1.26 11.65
N GLY A 128 -8.33 -1.29 11.47
CA GLY A 128 -7.50 -2.48 11.52
C GLY A 128 -7.60 -3.41 10.31
N LYS A 129 -8.49 -3.12 9.34
CA LYS A 129 -8.73 -3.99 8.19
C LYS A 129 -7.82 -3.71 7.00
N GLY A 130 -7.29 -2.50 6.90
CA GLY A 130 -6.42 -2.07 5.81
C GLY A 130 -5.07 -2.76 5.82
N LYS A 131 -4.52 -3.05 7.01
CA LYS A 131 -3.23 -3.74 7.19
C LYS A 131 -3.15 -5.07 6.44
N GLU A 132 -4.17 -5.91 6.59
CA GLU A 132 -4.17 -7.30 6.11
C GLU A 132 -4.46 -7.44 4.62
N ARG A 133 -4.77 -6.35 3.91
CA ARG A 133 -5.20 -6.39 2.52
C ARG A 133 -4.29 -5.61 1.58
N TYR A 134 -4.32 -6.02 0.31
CA TYR A 134 -3.74 -5.26 -0.78
C TYR A 134 -4.54 -3.97 -1.01
N LEU A 135 -3.82 -2.92 -1.38
CA LEU A 135 -4.42 -1.64 -1.74
C LEU A 135 -5.26 -1.78 -3.03
N THR A 136 -6.45 -1.20 -2.99
CA THR A 136 -7.32 -1.03 -4.17
C THR A 136 -6.89 0.16 -5.01
N LYS A 137 -7.37 0.26 -6.26
CA LYS A 137 -7.10 1.40 -7.14
C LYS A 137 -7.52 2.73 -6.49
N ASN A 138 -8.65 2.75 -5.82
CA ASN A 138 -9.17 3.95 -5.15
C ASN A 138 -8.29 4.38 -3.98
N GLU A 139 -7.74 3.42 -3.23
CA GLU A 139 -6.80 3.70 -2.13
C GLU A 139 -5.47 4.21 -2.66
N PHE A 140 -4.93 3.61 -3.71
CA PHE A 140 -3.73 4.15 -4.37
C PHE A 140 -3.92 5.60 -4.80
N ILE A 141 -5.04 5.93 -5.44
CA ILE A 141 -5.34 7.30 -5.86
C ILE A 141 -5.43 8.22 -4.64
N LEU A 142 -6.25 7.85 -3.64
CA LEU A 142 -6.46 8.65 -2.44
C LEU A 142 -5.15 8.93 -1.71
N TYR A 143 -4.38 7.89 -1.40
CA TYR A 143 -3.16 8.00 -0.63
C TYR A 143 -2.08 8.76 -1.40
N ASN A 144 -1.99 8.57 -2.72
CA ASN A 144 -1.07 9.33 -3.54
C ASN A 144 -1.41 10.83 -3.56
N CYS A 145 -2.69 11.20 -3.62
CA CYS A 145 -3.13 12.58 -3.49
C CYS A 145 -2.77 13.19 -2.14
N ILE A 146 -3.07 12.50 -1.03
CA ILE A 146 -2.75 12.96 0.32
C ILE A 146 -1.23 13.11 0.48
N LEU A 147 -0.44 12.11 0.11
CA LEU A 147 1.02 12.13 0.21
C LEU A 147 1.63 13.30 -0.56
N THR A 148 1.18 13.52 -1.79
CA THR A 148 1.66 14.63 -2.62
C THR A 148 1.39 15.95 -1.94
N CYS A 149 0.16 16.19 -1.47
CA CYS A 149 -0.19 17.42 -0.78
C CYS A 149 0.61 17.62 0.52
N PHE A 150 0.77 16.57 1.32
CA PHE A 150 1.49 16.62 2.58
C PHE A 150 2.97 16.97 2.35
N ILE A 151 3.63 16.28 1.40
CA ILE A 151 5.03 16.51 1.04
C ILE A 151 5.22 17.94 0.54
N THR A 152 4.41 18.41 -0.41
CA THR A 152 4.51 19.77 -0.95
C THR A 152 4.37 20.82 0.13
N ARG A 153 3.40 20.68 1.05
CA ARG A 153 3.21 21.65 2.13
C ARG A 153 4.38 21.70 3.11
N LEU A 154 5.08 20.58 3.33
CA LEU A 154 6.31 20.56 4.13
C LEU A 154 7.49 21.22 3.39
N GLU A 155 7.61 21.00 2.07
CA GLU A 155 8.65 21.62 1.24
C GLU A 155 8.53 23.15 1.24
N GLU A 156 7.32 23.67 1.04
CA GLU A 156 7.03 25.12 1.06
C GLU A 156 7.41 25.80 2.39
N GLN A 157 7.37 25.08 3.51
CA GLN A 157 7.80 25.62 4.80
C GLN A 157 9.31 25.63 5.00
N THR A 158 10.04 24.81 4.26
CA THR A 158 11.51 24.68 4.40
C THR A 158 12.23 25.74 3.57
N GLU A 159 11.55 26.34 2.60
CA GLU A 159 12.05 27.41 1.72
C GLU A 159 11.82 28.84 2.28
N ILE A 160 11.33 28.98 3.52
CA ILE A 160 11.11 30.25 4.24
C ILE A 160 12.02 30.33 5.46
#